data_AF-A0A6N4THZ8-F1
#
_entry.id   AF-A0A6N4THZ8-F1
#
_cell.length_a   1.000
_cell.length_b   1.000
_cell.length_c   1.000
_cell.angle_alpha   90.00
_cell.angle_beta   90.00
_cell.angle_gamma   90.00
#
_symmetry.space_group_name_H-M   'P 1'
#
loop_
_entity.id
_entity.type
_entity.pdbx_description
1 polymer ?
#
loop_
_entity_poly.entity_id
_entity_poly.type
_entity_poly.pdbx_seq_one_letter_code
_entity_poly.pdbx_strand_id
1 'polypeptide(L)'
;MLFVKVPKDINEYDEKIFASMSFRQLKWGSLAILVSLGWYFLTVSLLGLPQDVGIYGSVGLGFVLFSCGWGDYQGLPISEYIVIAFRYYMTQQVIEYDNGMFTDQGKEIKDGKKKKRKERRADKRIDKKITESEG
;
A
#
# COMPACT_ATOMS: atom_id res chain seq x y z
N MET A 1 18.89 29.56 2.69
CA MET A 1 18.17 28.28 2.87
C MET A 1 16.69 28.56 2.64
N LEU A 2 16.09 27.97 1.61
CA LEU A 2 14.68 28.18 1.27
C LEU A 2 13.83 27.19 2.08
N PHE A 3 13.00 27.70 2.98
CA PHE A 3 12.03 26.90 3.72
C PHE A 3 10.77 26.74 2.89
N VAL A 4 10.67 25.62 2.16
CA VAL A 4 9.42 25.23 1.50
C VAL A 4 8.59 24.49 2.54
N LYS A 5 7.39 25.02 2.83
CA LYS A 5 6.44 24.42 3.75
C LYS A 5 5.87 23.16 3.09
N VAL A 6 6.43 21.99 3.43
CA VAL A 6 5.85 20.71 3.04
C VAL A 6 4.45 20.65 3.67
N PRO A 7 3.37 20.51 2.88
CA PRO A 7 2.05 20.29 3.44
C PRO A 7 2.11 18.96 4.19
N LYS A 8 1.86 19.00 5.51
CA LYS A 8 1.69 17.77 6.29
C LYS A 8 0.52 17.01 5.66
N ASP A 9 0.78 15.80 5.20
CA ASP A 9 -0.24 14.95 4.60
C ASP A 9 -1.48 14.91 5.50
N ILE A 10 -2.63 15.16 4.89
CA ILE A 10 -3.95 15.30 5.53
C ILE A 10 -4.48 13.90 5.96
N ASN A 11 -3.67 12.85 5.84
CA ASN A 11 -4.06 11.45 6.06
C ASN A 11 -4.17 11.05 7.53
N GLU A 12 -3.82 11.92 8.46
CA GLU A 12 -3.79 11.61 9.89
C GLU A 12 -4.92 12.33 10.65
N TYR A 13 -6.10 12.41 10.05
CA TYR A 13 -7.32 12.77 10.76
C TYR A 13 -8.08 11.50 11.13
N ASP A 14 -7.63 10.84 12.20
CA ASP A 14 -8.47 9.88 12.93
C ASP A 14 -9.58 10.71 13.61
N GLU A 15 -10.69 10.92 12.90
CA GLU A 15 -11.87 11.58 13.46
C GLU A 15 -12.34 10.79 14.69
N LYS A 16 -12.10 11.36 15.88
CA LYS A 16 -12.57 10.82 17.17
C LYS A 16 -14.05 11.16 17.31
N ILE A 17 -14.92 10.30 16.80
CA ILE A 17 -16.35 10.59 16.67
C ILE A 17 -17.10 10.56 18.02
N PHE A 18 -16.65 9.79 19.03
CA PHE A 18 -17.39 9.71 20.30
C PHE A 18 -16.45 9.45 21.49
N ALA A 19 -16.48 10.36 22.48
CA ALA A 19 -16.01 10.14 23.85
C ALA A 19 -14.65 9.41 24.00
N SER A 20 -13.62 9.86 23.28
CA SER A 20 -12.25 9.30 23.34
C SER A 20 -12.03 7.91 22.73
N MET A 21 -13.04 7.29 22.08
CA MET A 21 -12.87 6.06 21.31
C MET A 21 -12.86 6.33 19.79
N SER A 22 -12.01 5.61 19.07
CA SER A 22 -11.94 5.65 17.60
C SER A 22 -13.11 4.86 17.00
N PHE A 23 -13.63 5.28 15.84
CA PHE A 23 -14.67 4.54 15.10
C PHE A 23 -14.26 3.08 14.80
N ARG A 24 -12.96 2.83 14.73
CA ARG A 24 -12.35 1.49 14.59
C ARG A 24 -12.72 0.58 15.76
N GLN A 25 -12.61 1.09 16.99
CA GLN A 25 -12.87 0.33 18.21
C GLN A 25 -14.36 -0.01 18.35
N LEU A 26 -15.24 0.88 17.88
CA LEU A 26 -16.67 0.64 17.84
C LEU A 26 -17.02 -0.55 16.91
N LYS A 27 -16.41 -0.59 15.72
CA LYS A 27 -16.61 -1.68 14.75
C LYS A 27 -16.13 -3.02 15.31
N TRP A 28 -14.92 -3.07 15.86
CA TRP A 28 -14.36 -4.29 16.44
C TRP A 28 -15.10 -4.73 17.70
N GLY A 29 -15.56 -3.78 18.54
CA GLY A 29 -16.41 -4.08 19.70
C GLY A 29 -17.75 -4.67 19.30
N SER A 30 -18.41 -4.12 18.28
CA SER A 30 -19.66 -4.67 17.75
C SER A 30 -19.47 -6.10 17.22
N LEU A 31 -18.41 -6.34 16.43
CA LEU A 31 -18.07 -7.68 15.94
C LEU A 31 -17.74 -8.65 17.08
N ALA A 32 -16.96 -8.22 18.07
CA ALA A 32 -16.59 -9.04 19.21
C ALA A 32 -17.82 -9.51 19.99
N ILE A 33 -18.80 -8.63 20.22
CA ILE A 33 -20.06 -8.97 20.87
C ILE A 33 -20.84 -10.03 20.06
N LEU A 34 -20.99 -9.80 18.75
CA LEU A 34 -21.71 -10.74 17.86
C LEU A 34 -21.05 -12.12 17.83
N VAL A 35 -19.72 -12.18 17.70
CA VAL A 35 -18.98 -13.45 17.69
C VAL A 35 -19.05 -14.15 19.04
N SER A 36 -18.95 -13.42 20.15
CA SER A 36 -19.03 -13.98 21.50
C SER A 36 -20.41 -14.58 21.79
N LEU A 37 -21.48 -13.90 21.39
CA LEU A 37 -22.86 -14.41 21.48
C LEU A 37 -23.04 -15.65 20.59
N GLY A 38 -22.51 -15.62 19.37
CA GLY A 38 -22.54 -16.76 18.47
C GLY A 38 -21.83 -17.99 19.06
N TRP A 39 -20.66 -17.79 19.67
CA TRP A 39 -19.91 -18.85 20.34
C TRP A 39 -20.68 -19.43 21.53
N TYR A 40 -21.28 -18.58 22.37
CA TYR A 40 -22.09 -19.03 23.49
C TYR A 40 -23.29 -19.87 23.02
N PHE A 41 -24.01 -19.41 22.00
CA PHE A 41 -25.14 -20.16 21.45
C PHE A 41 -24.70 -21.49 20.83
N LEU A 42 -23.57 -21.53 20.14
CA LEU A 42 -23.05 -22.76 19.52
C LEU A 42 -22.60 -23.77 20.57
N THR A 43 -21.91 -23.34 21.63
CA THR A 43 -21.43 -24.24 22.69
C THR A 43 -22.54 -24.78 23.58
N VAL A 44 -23.51 -23.94 23.96
CA VAL A 44 -24.61 -24.33 24.84
C VAL A 44 -25.73 -25.04 24.08
N SER A 45 -26.15 -24.51 22.92
CA SER A 45 -27.31 -25.06 22.20
C SER A 45 -26.97 -26.21 21.26
N LEU A 46 -25.79 -26.22 20.62
CA LEU A 46 -25.43 -27.25 19.64
C LEU A 46 -24.64 -28.41 20.27
N LEU A 47 -23.70 -28.10 21.17
CA LEU A 47 -22.77 -29.10 21.72
C LEU A 47 -23.15 -29.61 23.12
N GLY A 48 -24.12 -28.97 23.79
CA GLY A 48 -24.54 -29.35 25.14
C GLY A 48 -23.40 -29.30 26.16
N LEU A 49 -22.36 -28.49 25.90
CA LEU A 49 -21.19 -28.39 26.74
C LEU A 49 -21.53 -27.71 28.07
N PRO A 50 -20.77 -27.99 29.15
CA PRO A 50 -20.93 -27.29 30.42
C PRO A 50 -20.85 -25.78 30.20
N GLN A 51 -21.79 -25.06 30.81
CA GLN A 51 -22.00 -23.63 30.63
C GLN A 51 -20.72 -22.82 30.92
N ASP A 52 -19.91 -23.27 31.87
CA ASP A 52 -18.61 -22.68 32.20
C ASP A 52 -17.70 -22.57 30.96
N VAL A 53 -17.60 -23.62 30.15
CA VAL A 53 -16.72 -23.64 28.97
C VAL A 53 -17.23 -22.68 27.90
N GLY A 54 -18.55 -22.56 27.73
CA GLY A 54 -19.15 -21.60 26.82
C GLY A 54 -18.90 -20.15 27.22
N ILE A 55 -19.01 -19.85 28.52
CA ILE A 55 -18.74 -18.52 29.08
C ILE A 55 -17.26 -18.17 28.97
N TYR A 56 -16.35 -19.02 29.47
CA TYR A 56 -14.91 -18.74 29.39
C TYR A 56 -14.43 -18.62 27.94
N GLY A 57 -14.95 -19.45 27.03
CA GLY A 57 -14.64 -19.38 25.61
C GLY A 57 -15.14 -18.09 24.95
N SER A 58 -16.38 -17.68 25.24
CA SER A 58 -16.95 -16.45 24.68
C SER A 58 -16.21 -15.19 25.17
N VAL A 59 -15.87 -15.12 26.46
CA VAL A 59 -15.09 -14.01 27.02
C VAL A 59 -13.69 -13.97 26.42
N GLY A 60 -13.00 -15.11 26.30
CA GLY A 60 -11.68 -15.18 25.70
C GLY A 60 -11.66 -14.74 24.24
N LEU A 61 -12.58 -15.26 23.42
CA LEU A 61 -12.73 -14.87 22.02
C LEU A 61 -13.08 -13.40 21.86
N GLY A 62 -14.05 -12.91 22.65
CA GLY A 62 -14.46 -11.51 22.64
C GLY A 62 -13.33 -10.57 22.99
N PHE A 63 -12.55 -10.90 24.02
CA PHE A 63 -11.44 -10.08 24.47
C PHE A 63 -10.32 -9.98 23.43
N VAL A 64 -9.93 -11.11 22.83
CA VAL A 64 -8.89 -11.13 21.77
C VAL A 64 -9.35 -10.32 20.55
N LEU A 65 -10.58 -10.53 20.09
CA LEU A 65 -11.16 -9.77 18.97
C LEU A 65 -11.26 -8.27 19.28
N PHE A 66 -11.66 -7.91 20.49
CA PHE A 66 -11.75 -6.52 20.92
C PHE A 66 -10.38 -5.84 20.98
N SER A 67 -9.37 -6.53 21.49
CA SER A 67 -7.98 -6.02 21.56
C SER A 67 -7.41 -5.71 20.17
N CYS A 68 -7.84 -6.43 19.14
CA CYS A 68 -7.49 -6.18 17.74
C CYS A 68 -7.94 -4.79 17.25
N GLY A 69 -8.95 -4.19 17.88
CA GLY A 69 -9.40 -2.82 17.59
C GLY A 69 -8.44 -1.72 18.03
N TRP A 70 -7.43 -2.05 18.84
CA TRP A 70 -6.38 -1.13 19.30
C TRP A 70 -5.00 -1.39 18.68
N GLY A 71 -4.85 -2.50 17.93
CA GLY A 71 -3.59 -2.83 17.29
C GLY A 71 -3.40 -2.04 15.99
N ASP A 72 -2.26 -1.36 15.88
CA ASP A 72 -1.79 -0.79 14.62
C ASP A 72 -0.64 -1.66 14.09
N TYR A 73 -0.73 -2.08 12.83
CA TYR A 73 0.33 -2.86 12.18
C TYR A 73 1.01 -1.99 11.12
N GLN A 74 2.29 -1.69 11.32
CA GLN A 74 3.10 -0.89 10.38
C GLN A 74 2.50 0.50 10.07
N GLY A 75 1.85 1.14 11.06
CA GLY A 75 1.19 2.44 10.90
C GLY A 75 -0.14 2.39 10.13
N LEU A 76 -0.61 1.20 9.74
CA LEU A 76 -1.92 0.99 9.14
C LEU A 76 -2.86 0.32 10.16
N PRO A 77 -4.12 0.76 10.30
CA PRO A 77 -5.10 0.01 11.07
C PRO A 77 -5.28 -1.40 10.51
N ILE A 78 -5.40 -2.37 11.41
CA ILE A 78 -5.61 -3.77 11.06
C ILE A 78 -6.84 -3.97 10.16
N SER A 79 -7.88 -3.14 10.29
CA SER A 79 -9.06 -3.20 9.41
C SER A 79 -8.72 -2.95 7.95
N GLU A 80 -7.83 -2.00 7.65
CA GLU A 80 -7.41 -1.71 6.27
C GLU A 80 -6.45 -2.79 5.78
N TYR A 81 -5.56 -3.27 6.65
CA TYR A 81 -4.66 -4.37 6.33
C TYR A 81 -5.43 -5.63 5.92
N ILE A 82 -6.49 -5.99 6.65
CA ILE A 82 -7.33 -7.16 6.31
C ILE A 82 -7.98 -6.98 4.94
N VAL A 83 -8.51 -5.79 4.63
CA VAL A 83 -9.13 -5.53 3.31
C VAL A 83 -8.10 -5.61 2.19
N ILE A 84 -6.90 -5.06 2.39
CA ILE A 84 -5.80 -5.14 1.42
C ILE A 84 -5.37 -6.59 1.23
N ALA A 85 -5.17 -7.34 2.32
CA ALA A 85 -4.81 -8.74 2.28
C ALA A 85 -5.90 -9.57 1.59
N PHE A 86 -7.17 -9.35 1.91
CA PHE A 86 -8.28 -10.06 1.28
C PHE A 86 -8.36 -9.77 -0.22
N ARG A 87 -8.19 -8.50 -0.61
CA ARG A 87 -8.13 -8.09 -2.02
C ARG A 87 -6.92 -8.68 -2.74
N TYR A 88 -5.78 -8.77 -2.06
CA TYR A 88 -4.56 -9.41 -2.55
C TYR A 88 -4.78 -10.90 -2.82
N TYR A 89 -5.43 -11.62 -1.91
CA TYR A 89 -5.71 -13.05 -2.10
C TYR A 89 -6.82 -13.34 -3.12
N MET A 90 -7.85 -12.48 -3.22
CA MET A 90 -8.97 -12.65 -4.16
C MET A 90 -8.66 -12.17 -5.59
N THR A 91 -7.76 -11.19 -5.74
CA THR A 91 -7.43 -10.61 -7.05
C THR A 91 -6.16 -11.25 -7.58
N GLN A 92 -6.23 -11.87 -8.76
CA GLN A 92 -5.03 -12.23 -9.52
C GLN A 92 -4.26 -10.94 -9.80
N GLN A 93 -3.11 -10.76 -9.13
CA GLN A 93 -2.22 -9.64 -9.38
C GLN A 93 -1.54 -9.81 -10.74
N VAL A 94 -2.24 -9.41 -11.80
CA VAL A 94 -1.59 -9.22 -13.10
C VAL A 94 -0.78 -7.94 -13.00
N ILE A 95 0.50 -8.09 -12.71
CA ILE A 95 1.47 -6.99 -12.75
C ILE A 95 1.74 -6.74 -14.23
N GLU A 96 0.99 -5.83 -14.84
CA GLU A 96 1.30 -5.33 -16.17
C GLU A 96 2.49 -4.37 -16.03
N TYR A 97 3.68 -4.88 -16.32
CA TYR A 97 4.89 -4.06 -16.38
C TYR A 97 4.79 -3.12 -17.58
N ASP A 98 4.47 -1.86 -17.33
CA ASP A 98 4.67 -0.81 -18.33
C ASP A 98 6.17 -0.60 -18.53
N ASN A 99 6.70 -1.23 -19.59
CA ASN A 99 8.08 -1.12 -20.02
C ASN A 99 8.43 0.28 -20.60
N GLY A 100 7.52 1.26 -20.50
CA GLY A 100 7.69 2.62 -21.02
C GLY A 100 9.02 3.29 -20.63
N MET A 101 9.47 3.09 -19.39
CA MET A 101 10.73 3.66 -18.87
C MET A 101 11.98 3.07 -19.54
N PHE A 102 11.94 1.83 -20.02
CA PHE A 102 13.05 1.22 -20.76
C PHE A 102 13.06 1.63 -22.24
N THR A 103 11.89 1.89 -22.82
CA THR A 103 11.78 2.31 -24.22
C THR A 103 12.27 3.73 -24.48
N ASP A 104 12.07 4.66 -23.54
CA ASP A 104 12.47 6.06 -23.74
C ASP A 104 13.98 6.27 -23.53
N GLN A 105 14.60 5.59 -22.57
CA GLN A 105 16.06 5.61 -22.43
C GLN A 105 16.77 5.03 -23.67
N GLY A 106 16.20 4.00 -24.28
CA GLY A 106 16.73 3.42 -25.53
C GLY A 106 16.65 4.36 -26.73
N LYS A 107 15.66 5.26 -26.78
CA LYS A 107 15.50 6.27 -27.84
C LYS A 107 16.48 7.42 -27.66
N GLU A 108 16.62 7.97 -26.46
CA GLU A 108 17.58 9.05 -26.18
C GLU A 108 19.02 8.64 -26.49
N ILE A 109 19.41 7.40 -26.13
CA ILE A 109 20.76 6.89 -26.42
C ILE A 109 21.00 6.75 -27.93
N LYS A 110 19.98 6.33 -28.70
CA LYS A 110 20.06 6.21 -30.17
C LYS A 110 20.15 7.57 -30.85
N ASP A 111 19.37 8.55 -30.40
CA ASP A 111 19.35 9.88 -30.99
C ASP A 111 20.61 10.69 -30.65
N GLY A 112 21.14 10.54 -29.43
CA GLY A 112 22.45 11.07 -29.05
C GLY A 112 23.59 10.51 -29.92
N LYS A 113 23.59 9.20 -30.21
CA LYS A 113 24.59 8.57 -31.10
C LYS A 113 24.47 9.05 -32.55
N LYS A 114 23.25 9.27 -33.07
CA LYS A 114 23.03 9.79 -34.43
C LYS A 114 23.50 11.24 -34.57
N LYS A 115 23.25 12.09 -33.57
CA LYS A 115 23.68 13.50 -33.55
C LYS A 115 25.21 13.61 -33.56
N LYS A 116 25.89 12.87 -32.67
CA LYS A 116 27.36 12.82 -32.59
C LYS A 116 28.02 12.30 -33.87
N ARG A 117 27.36 11.38 -34.60
CA ARG A 117 27.84 10.87 -35.90
C ARG A 117 27.66 11.88 -37.05
N LYS A 118 26.66 12.77 -36.98
CA LYS A 118 26.48 13.87 -37.94
C LYS A 118 27.50 14.98 -37.72
N GLU A 119 27.76 15.35 -36.47
CA GLU A 119 28.77 16.36 -36.11
C GLU A 119 30.17 15.95 -36.58
N ARG A 120 30.62 14.71 -36.28
CA ARG A 120 31.91 14.18 -36.80
C ARG A 120 32.01 14.17 -38.33
N ARG A 121 30.90 14.14 -39.06
CA ARG A 121 30.90 14.19 -40.54
C ARG A 121 30.92 15.62 -41.05
N ALA A 122 30.38 16.58 -40.30
CA ALA A 122 30.46 18.00 -40.61
C ALA A 122 31.90 18.50 -40.40
N ASP A 123 32.53 18.18 -39.26
CA ASP A 123 33.90 18.60 -38.95
C ASP A 123 34.90 18.09 -40.01
N LYS A 124 34.79 16.82 -40.41
CA LYS A 124 35.64 16.26 -41.48
C LYS A 124 35.47 16.95 -42.84
N ARG A 125 34.29 17.53 -43.12
CA ARG A 125 34.05 18.28 -44.36
C ARG A 125 34.60 19.69 -44.28
N ILE A 126 34.62 20.28 -43.08
CA ILE A 126 35.22 21.58 -42.81
C ILE A 126 36.73 21.47 -42.90
N ASP A 127 37.33 20.48 -42.23
CA ASP A 127 38.78 20.20 -42.32
C ASP A 127 39.21 20.01 -43.77
N LYS A 128 38.48 19.18 -44.54
CA LYS A 128 38.80 18.93 -45.95
C LYS A 128 38.76 20.22 -46.80
N LYS A 129 37.81 21.12 -46.55
CA LYS A 129 37.72 22.41 -47.25
C LYS A 129 38.86 23.36 -46.87
N ILE A 130 39.34 23.31 -45.63
CA ILE A 130 40.48 24.12 -45.17
C ILE A 130 41.75 23.60 -45.85
N THR A 131 41.94 22.28 -45.95
CA THR A 131 43.13 21.70 -46.61
C THR A 131 43.15 21.91 -48.13
N GLU A 132 41.99 22.00 -48.79
CA GLU A 132 41.87 22.33 -50.23
C GLU A 132 41.99 23.84 -50.51
N SER A 133 41.97 24.71 -49.48
CA SER A 133 42.09 26.17 -49.59
C SER A 133 43.52 26.69 -49.42
N GLU A 134 44.42 25.88 -48.85
CA GLU A 134 45.81 26.24 -48.54
C GLU A 134 46.85 25.67 -49.54
N GLY A 135 46.40 24.92 -50.55
CA GLY A 135 47.23 24.40 -51.64
C GLY A 135 46.86 25.01 -52.99
#